data_AF-A0A536SGJ5-F1
#
_entry.id   AF-A0A536SGJ5-F1
#
_cell.length_a   1.000
_cell.length_b   1.000
_cell.length_c   1.000
_cell.angle_alpha   90.00
_cell.angle_beta   90.00
_cell.angle_gamma   90.00
#
_symmetry.space_group_name_H-M   'P 1'
#
loop_
_entity.id
_entity.type
_entity.pdbx_description
1 polymer ?
#
loop_
_entity_poly.entity_id
_entity_poly.type
_entity_poly.pdbx_seq_one_letter_code
_entity_poly.pdbx_strand_id
1 'polypeptide(L)'
;MRSLRALMMCMAWVAGSAHAQLLAPPPARPDVVMNTLTSEVIAVLKQDLAAGRRTDIASLIENTIVPVFDFQRMTRIAVARNWRLASPQQQAELVAQFRTLLVRTYSYALSGYQDQEITYRPLRVAEGDTEVLVRSIVRRRGAPPVSIDYEMAEGIAGWQVYDVKVEGVSLVLNYRESFAGVVSAGGIDALIKALSDKNRQVGKGPDAAALAPVLMIYSVGTRGPK
;
A
#
# COMPACT_ATOMS: atom_id res chain seq x y z
N MET A 1 -89.17 15.77 2.29
CA MET A 1 -88.63 16.17 3.61
C MET A 1 -87.95 14.96 4.25
N ARG A 2 -86.61 15.00 4.36
CA ARG A 2 -85.77 14.41 5.43
C ARG A 2 -84.33 14.29 4.92
N SER A 3 -83.54 15.26 5.36
CA SER A 3 -82.09 15.38 5.26
C SER A 3 -81.35 14.24 5.96
N LEU A 4 -80.19 13.83 5.43
CA LEU A 4 -79.06 13.47 6.28
C LEU A 4 -77.73 13.77 5.56
N ARG A 5 -76.99 14.70 6.15
CA ARG A 5 -75.65 15.13 5.75
C ARG A 5 -74.65 14.07 6.20
N ALA A 6 -73.75 13.62 5.32
CA ALA A 6 -72.54 12.90 5.71
C ALA A 6 -71.33 13.77 5.38
N LEU A 7 -70.79 14.38 6.42
CA LEU A 7 -69.59 15.22 6.44
C LEU A 7 -68.37 14.28 6.43
N MET A 8 -67.66 14.19 5.30
CA MET A 8 -66.45 13.37 5.18
C MET A 8 -65.23 14.21 5.57
N MET A 9 -64.70 13.94 6.76
CA MET A 9 -63.58 14.63 7.40
C MET A 9 -62.27 14.05 6.88
N CYS A 10 -61.58 14.77 5.99
CA CYS A 10 -60.24 14.40 5.51
C CYS A 10 -59.20 14.70 6.60
N MET A 11 -58.80 13.67 7.35
CA MET A 11 -57.67 13.73 8.28
C MET A 11 -56.37 13.53 7.48
N ALA A 12 -55.70 14.62 7.13
CA ALA A 12 -54.40 14.57 6.46
C ALA A 12 -53.31 14.16 7.48
N TRP A 13 -52.90 12.90 7.41
CA TRP A 13 -51.75 12.37 8.15
C TRP A 13 -50.47 12.86 7.46
N VAL A 14 -49.84 13.91 7.99
CA VAL A 14 -48.49 14.31 7.57
C VAL A 14 -47.51 13.39 8.30
N ALA A 15 -47.17 12.27 7.66
CA ALA A 15 -46.06 11.43 8.09
C ALA A 15 -44.75 12.17 7.80
N GLY A 16 -44.10 12.69 8.84
CA GLY A 16 -42.76 13.25 8.75
C GLY A 16 -41.76 12.13 8.45
N SER A 17 -41.37 11.98 7.18
CA SER A 17 -40.26 11.10 6.80
C SER A 17 -38.95 11.69 7.31
N ALA A 18 -38.51 11.22 8.47
CA ALA A 18 -37.13 11.40 8.92
C ALA A 18 -36.21 10.74 7.88
N HIS A 19 -35.69 11.54 6.94
CA HIS A 19 -34.64 11.12 6.05
C HIS A 19 -33.38 10.98 6.90
N ALA A 20 -33.12 9.75 7.38
CA ALA A 20 -31.79 9.38 7.81
C ALA A 20 -30.87 9.55 6.60
N GLN A 21 -30.18 10.69 6.52
CA GLN A 21 -29.08 10.86 5.59
C GLN A 21 -28.08 9.77 5.97
N LEU A 22 -27.89 8.81 5.04
CA LEU A 22 -26.89 7.77 5.16
C LEU A 22 -25.52 8.46 5.07
N LEU A 23 -25.04 8.99 6.20
CA LEU A 23 -23.69 9.48 6.33
C LEU A 23 -22.79 8.28 6.05
N ALA A 24 -21.97 8.37 5.00
CA ALA A 24 -20.95 7.37 4.74
C ALA A 24 -20.14 7.17 6.03
N PRO A 25 -19.81 5.92 6.41
CA PRO A 25 -19.00 5.67 7.59
C PRO A 25 -17.70 6.49 7.49
N PRO A 26 -17.21 7.05 8.61
CA PRO A 26 -15.96 7.80 8.59
C PRO A 26 -14.83 6.93 8.03
N PRO A 27 -13.89 7.51 7.27
CA PRO A 27 -12.78 6.75 6.70
C PRO A 27 -12.05 5.98 7.81
N ALA A 28 -11.69 4.73 7.51
CA ALA A 28 -11.01 3.87 8.48
C ALA A 28 -9.70 4.53 8.95
N ARG A 29 -9.41 4.44 10.25
CA ARG A 29 -8.17 4.99 10.80
C ARG A 29 -6.93 4.33 10.16
N PRO A 30 -5.80 5.03 10.03
CA PRO A 30 -4.59 4.50 9.37
C PRO A 30 -4.06 3.20 9.99
N ASP A 31 -4.07 3.10 11.32
CA ASP A 31 -3.70 1.88 12.05
C ASP A 31 -4.66 0.72 11.77
N VAL A 32 -5.96 1.00 11.61
CA VAL A 32 -6.97 0.00 11.25
C VAL A 32 -6.80 -0.47 9.81
N VAL A 33 -6.47 0.43 8.89
CA VAL A 33 -6.16 0.10 7.48
C VAL A 33 -5.00 -0.90 7.44
N MET A 34 -3.89 -0.60 8.11
CA MET A 34 -2.71 -1.47 8.09
C MET A 34 -2.92 -2.81 8.81
N ASN A 35 -3.64 -2.82 9.94
CA ASN A 35 -4.00 -4.06 10.64
C ASN A 35 -4.90 -4.96 9.80
N THR A 36 -5.93 -4.39 9.17
CA THR A 36 -6.86 -5.14 8.30
C THR A 36 -6.12 -5.72 7.11
N LEU A 37 -5.33 -4.88 6.41
CA LEU A 37 -4.49 -5.30 5.28
C LEU A 37 -3.59 -6.49 5.66
N THR A 38 -2.88 -6.36 6.78
CA THR A 38 -1.95 -7.39 7.24
C THR A 38 -2.66 -8.69 7.59
N SER A 39 -3.81 -8.58 8.27
CA SER A 39 -4.61 -9.73 8.70
C SER A 39 -5.16 -10.50 7.50
N GLU A 40 -5.66 -9.80 6.49
CA GLU A 40 -6.18 -10.41 5.25
C GLU A 40 -5.08 -11.14 4.50
N VAL A 41 -3.92 -10.50 4.29
CA VAL A 41 -2.77 -11.11 3.61
C VAL A 41 -2.30 -12.37 4.36
N ILE A 42 -2.13 -12.30 5.68
CA ILE A 42 -1.71 -13.44 6.50
C ILE A 42 -2.76 -14.56 6.48
N ALA A 43 -4.05 -14.21 6.51
CA ALA A 43 -5.13 -15.20 6.47
C ALA A 43 -5.10 -16.01 5.15
N VAL A 44 -4.95 -15.33 4.01
CA VAL A 44 -4.82 -16.00 2.70
C VAL A 44 -3.59 -16.91 2.66
N LEU A 45 -2.43 -16.41 3.10
CA LEU A 45 -1.19 -17.19 3.15
C LEU A 45 -1.31 -18.44 4.04
N LYS A 46 -1.90 -18.31 5.22
CA LYS A 46 -2.14 -19.43 6.14
C LYS A 46 -3.13 -20.44 5.57
N GLN A 47 -4.22 -19.97 4.96
CA GLN A 47 -5.23 -20.83 4.36
C GLN A 47 -4.64 -21.69 3.24
N ASP A 48 -3.87 -21.09 2.34
CA ASP A 48 -3.23 -21.82 1.25
C ASP A 48 -2.17 -22.81 1.75
N LEU A 49 -1.35 -22.40 2.71
CA LEU A 49 -0.36 -23.27 3.34
C LEU A 49 -1.02 -24.49 4.00
N ALA A 50 -2.10 -24.28 4.78
CA ALA A 50 -2.85 -25.36 5.41
C ALA A 50 -3.51 -26.30 4.39
N ALA A 51 -3.89 -25.78 3.22
CA ALA A 51 -4.45 -26.55 2.12
C ALA A 51 -3.38 -27.20 1.21
N GLY A 52 -2.08 -26.98 1.47
CA GLY A 52 -0.99 -27.44 0.61
C GLY A 52 -0.98 -26.80 -0.78
N ARG A 53 -1.63 -25.65 -0.96
CA ARG A 53 -1.72 -24.91 -2.23
C ARG A 53 -0.64 -23.85 -2.30
N ARG A 54 -0.21 -23.53 -3.52
CA ARG A 54 0.62 -22.36 -3.77
C ARG A 54 -0.26 -21.12 -3.83
N THR A 55 0.02 -20.12 -3.01
CA THR A 55 -0.65 -18.82 -3.08
C THR A 55 -0.34 -18.12 -4.39
N ASP A 56 -1.38 -17.57 -5.02
CA ASP A 56 -1.23 -16.61 -6.10
C ASP A 56 -0.84 -15.24 -5.52
N ILE A 57 0.45 -15.09 -5.25
CA ILE A 57 1.04 -13.88 -4.67
C ILE A 57 0.79 -12.66 -5.57
N ALA A 58 0.75 -12.85 -6.89
CA ALA A 58 0.49 -11.74 -7.81
C ALA A 58 -0.93 -11.20 -7.62
N SER A 59 -1.94 -12.08 -7.64
CA SER A 59 -3.33 -11.69 -7.41
C SER A 59 -3.55 -11.11 -6.01
N LEU A 60 -2.91 -11.67 -4.98
CA LEU A 60 -3.00 -11.15 -3.61
C LEU A 60 -2.45 -9.71 -3.52
N ILE A 61 -1.30 -9.44 -4.14
CA ILE A 61 -0.73 -8.09 -4.15
C ILE A 61 -1.63 -7.12 -4.91
N GLU A 62 -2.07 -7.48 -6.12
CA GLU A 62 -2.84 -6.59 -6.98
C GLU A 62 -4.21 -6.24 -6.38
N ASN A 63 -4.87 -7.19 -5.73
CA ASN A 63 -6.24 -6.99 -5.23
C ASN A 63 -6.28 -6.45 -3.79
N THR A 64 -5.32 -6.80 -2.95
CA THR A 64 -5.37 -6.48 -1.51
C THR A 64 -4.34 -5.42 -1.12
N ILE A 65 -3.11 -5.49 -1.66
CA ILE A 65 -2.03 -4.58 -1.23
C ILE A 65 -2.03 -3.29 -2.03
N VAL A 66 -2.00 -3.38 -3.36
CA VAL A 66 -1.90 -2.23 -4.27
C VAL A 66 -2.91 -1.11 -3.98
N PRO A 67 -4.21 -1.39 -3.70
CA PRO A 67 -5.18 -0.32 -3.46
C PRO A 67 -4.86 0.58 -2.26
N VAL A 68 -4.09 0.07 -1.30
CA VAL A 68 -3.71 0.79 -0.07
C VAL A 68 -2.54 1.75 -0.30
N PHE A 69 -1.89 1.72 -1.48
CA PHE A 69 -0.72 2.52 -1.79
C PHE A 69 -1.01 3.64 -2.79
N ASP A 70 -0.49 4.84 -2.52
CA ASP A 70 -0.49 5.97 -3.44
C ASP A 70 0.78 5.95 -4.30
N PHE A 71 0.77 5.11 -5.35
CA PHE A 71 1.88 5.02 -6.29
C PHE A 71 2.14 6.32 -7.06
N GLN A 72 1.15 7.20 -7.19
CA GLN A 72 1.34 8.48 -7.84
C GLN A 72 2.22 9.39 -6.97
N ARG A 73 1.92 9.48 -5.67
CA ARG A 73 2.72 10.23 -4.70
C ARG A 73 4.09 9.61 -4.50
N MET A 74 4.19 8.28 -4.37
CA MET A 74 5.47 7.57 -4.32
C MET A 74 6.37 7.94 -5.50
N THR A 75 5.84 7.84 -6.73
CA THR A 75 6.61 8.15 -7.94
C THR A 75 7.03 9.62 -7.97
N ARG A 76 6.12 10.53 -7.61
CA ARG A 76 6.42 11.97 -7.52
C ARG A 76 7.57 12.25 -6.54
N ILE A 77 7.59 11.60 -5.38
CA ILE A 77 8.65 11.74 -4.37
C ILE A 77 9.99 11.20 -4.89
N ALA A 78 9.98 10.06 -5.58
CA ALA A 78 11.18 9.45 -6.15
C ALA A 78 11.77 10.31 -7.28
N VAL A 79 10.93 10.77 -8.22
CA VAL A 79 11.36 11.59 -9.37
C VAL A 79 11.69 13.03 -8.94
N ALA A 80 11.11 13.50 -7.83
CA ALA A 80 11.38 14.78 -7.19
C ALA A 80 11.25 15.97 -8.16
N ARG A 81 12.25 16.87 -8.19
CA ARG A 81 12.24 18.09 -9.02
C ARG A 81 12.07 17.83 -10.52
N ASN A 82 12.35 16.61 -10.99
CA ASN A 82 12.23 16.23 -12.39
C ASN A 82 10.79 15.87 -12.76
N TRP A 83 9.89 15.66 -11.80
CA TRP A 83 8.50 15.29 -12.04
C TRP A 83 7.78 16.31 -12.93
N ARG A 84 8.05 17.60 -12.69
CA ARG A 84 7.50 18.73 -13.48
C ARG A 84 7.99 18.79 -14.92
N LEU A 85 9.03 18.02 -15.28
CA LEU A 85 9.52 17.91 -16.66
C LEU A 85 8.75 16.86 -17.48
N ALA A 86 8.05 15.95 -16.80
CA ALA A 86 7.31 14.88 -17.45
C ALA A 86 5.92 15.38 -17.91
N SER A 87 5.56 15.06 -19.15
CA SER A 87 4.19 15.21 -19.65
C SER A 87 3.20 14.35 -18.86
N PRO A 88 1.88 14.61 -18.91
CA PRO A 88 0.90 13.77 -18.23
C PRO A 88 0.99 12.29 -18.63
N GLN A 89 1.29 12.00 -19.90
CA GLN A 89 1.50 10.64 -20.39
C GLN A 89 2.76 10.01 -19.80
N GLN A 90 3.87 10.75 -19.74
CA GLN A 90 5.11 10.29 -19.12
C GLN A 90 4.94 10.08 -17.61
N GLN A 91 4.17 10.94 -16.93
CA GLN A 91 3.84 10.78 -15.51
C GLN A 91 3.08 9.47 -15.27
N ALA A 92 2.06 9.18 -16.09
CA ALA A 92 1.31 7.92 -15.99
C ALA A 92 2.23 6.70 -16.23
N GLU A 93 3.10 6.77 -17.23
CA GLU A 93 4.04 5.70 -17.55
C GLU A 93 5.08 5.49 -16.42
N LEU A 94 5.64 6.57 -15.86
CA LEU A 94 6.54 6.51 -14.71
C LEU A 94 5.86 5.83 -13.51
N VAL A 95 4.60 6.18 -13.23
CA VAL A 95 3.82 5.56 -12.15
C VAL A 95 3.62 4.08 -12.41
N ALA A 96 3.22 3.69 -13.62
CA ALA A 96 3.02 2.29 -13.98
C ALA A 96 4.31 1.47 -13.88
N GLN A 97 5.42 2.00 -14.40
CA GLN A 97 6.71 1.31 -14.38
C GLN A 97 7.30 1.23 -12.97
N PHE A 98 7.18 2.29 -12.16
CA PHE A 98 7.69 2.28 -10.79
C PHE A 98 6.85 1.40 -9.87
N ARG A 99 5.51 1.40 -10.01
CA ARG A 99 4.64 0.42 -9.35
C ARG A 99 5.06 -1.01 -9.67
N THR A 100 5.25 -1.31 -10.96
CA THR A 100 5.68 -2.64 -11.41
C THR A 100 7.02 -3.04 -10.77
N LEU A 101 7.97 -2.10 -10.71
CA LEU A 101 9.28 -2.33 -10.09
C LEU A 101 9.16 -2.69 -8.62
N LEU A 102 8.43 -1.86 -7.85
CA LEU A 102 8.25 -2.06 -6.41
C LEU A 102 7.52 -3.38 -6.14
N VAL A 103 6.39 -3.63 -6.82
CA VAL A 103 5.63 -4.88 -6.67
C VAL A 103 6.55 -6.07 -6.91
N ARG A 104 7.21 -6.16 -8.07
CA ARG A 104 8.07 -7.29 -8.42
C ARG A 104 9.23 -7.48 -7.44
N THR A 105 9.83 -6.38 -6.99
CA THR A 105 10.95 -6.42 -6.05
C THR A 105 10.52 -7.04 -4.72
N TYR A 106 9.38 -6.61 -4.17
CA TYR A 106 8.97 -6.99 -2.82
C TYR A 106 8.00 -8.18 -2.77
N SER A 107 7.44 -8.64 -3.90
CA SER A 107 6.61 -9.87 -3.95
C SER A 107 7.33 -11.10 -3.40
N TYR A 108 8.65 -11.18 -3.57
CA TYR A 108 9.44 -12.30 -3.08
C TYR A 108 9.41 -12.41 -1.55
N ALA A 109 9.39 -11.28 -0.84
CA ALA A 109 9.34 -11.26 0.62
C ALA A 109 8.05 -11.92 1.15
N LEU A 110 6.91 -11.66 0.48
CA LEU A 110 5.62 -12.29 0.81
C LEU A 110 5.62 -13.80 0.52
N SER A 111 6.30 -14.22 -0.54
CA SER A 111 6.45 -15.65 -0.88
C SER A 111 7.27 -16.42 0.17
N GLY A 112 8.11 -15.72 0.94
CA GLY A 112 8.92 -16.28 2.02
C GLY A 112 8.24 -16.30 3.38
N TYR A 113 6.92 -16.13 3.45
CA TYR A 113 6.18 -16.18 4.70
C TYR A 113 6.37 -17.54 5.41
N GLN A 114 6.75 -17.47 6.69
CA GLN A 114 7.07 -18.58 7.59
C GLN A 114 6.63 -18.21 9.01
N ASP A 115 5.36 -17.85 9.16
CA ASP A 115 4.75 -17.48 10.44
C ASP A 115 5.36 -16.25 11.12
N GLN A 116 5.71 -15.24 10.33
CA GLN A 116 6.11 -13.95 10.87
C GLN A 116 4.92 -13.26 11.56
N GLU A 117 5.18 -12.67 12.72
CA GLU A 117 4.21 -11.87 13.46
C GLU A 117 4.47 -10.39 13.25
N ILE A 118 3.41 -9.63 12.95
CA ILE A 118 3.49 -8.17 12.79
C ILE A 118 2.76 -7.52 13.96
N THR A 119 3.45 -6.61 14.65
CA THR A 119 2.90 -5.87 15.78
C THR A 119 2.96 -4.37 15.49
N TYR A 120 1.80 -3.71 15.54
CA TYR A 120 1.69 -2.26 15.36
C TYR A 120 1.85 -1.54 16.70
N ARG A 121 2.59 -0.43 16.71
CA ARG A 121 2.69 0.45 17.87
C ARG A 121 1.44 1.33 17.97
N PRO A 122 1.07 1.79 19.18
CA PRO A 122 -0.04 2.72 19.34
C PRO A 122 0.12 3.96 18.45
N LEU A 123 -0.90 4.24 17.64
CA LEU A 123 -0.97 5.41 16.78
C LEU A 123 -1.78 6.50 17.46
N ARG A 124 -1.22 7.71 17.53
CA ARG A 124 -1.95 8.92 17.88
C ARG A 124 -2.14 9.72 16.59
N VAL A 125 -3.40 9.97 16.24
CA VAL A 125 -3.80 10.84 15.13
C VAL A 125 -4.58 11.99 15.77
N ALA A 126 -4.11 13.21 15.60
CA ALA A 126 -4.81 14.41 16.04
C ALA A 126 -5.88 14.79 15.01
N GLU A 127 -6.87 15.56 15.46
CA GLU A 127 -7.86 16.13 14.55
C GLU A 127 -7.18 17.10 13.56
N GLY A 128 -7.40 16.89 12.27
CA GLY A 128 -6.77 17.67 11.20
C GLY A 128 -5.41 17.15 10.73
N ASP A 129 -4.87 16.06 11.30
CA ASP A 129 -3.69 15.39 10.75
C ASP A 129 -4.01 14.83 9.36
N THR A 130 -3.25 15.24 8.35
CA THR A 130 -3.35 14.74 6.97
C THR A 130 -2.23 13.78 6.60
N GLU A 131 -1.24 13.61 7.47
CA GLU A 131 -0.09 12.71 7.32
C GLU A 131 0.24 12.06 8.66
N VAL A 132 0.54 10.76 8.64
CA VAL A 132 0.87 9.98 9.85
C VAL A 132 1.96 8.96 9.59
N LEU A 133 2.62 8.54 10.67
CA LEU A 133 3.59 7.44 10.66
C LEU A 133 3.04 6.25 11.45
N VAL A 134 2.60 5.21 10.74
CA VAL A 134 2.19 3.95 11.37
C VAL A 134 3.43 3.09 11.56
N ARG A 135 3.80 2.80 12.82
CA ARG A 135 5.02 2.04 13.14
C ARG A 135 4.69 0.60 13.43
N SER A 136 5.50 -0.33 12.90
CA SER A 136 5.34 -1.76 13.16
C SER A 136 6.68 -2.47 13.41
N ILE A 137 6.59 -3.65 14.03
CA ILE A 137 7.71 -4.57 14.21
C ILE A 137 7.28 -5.94 13.70
N VAL A 138 8.04 -6.49 12.75
CA VAL A 138 7.93 -7.85 12.25
C VAL A 138 8.89 -8.75 13.02
N ARG A 139 8.40 -9.88 13.52
CA ARG A 139 9.19 -10.90 14.23
C ARG A 139 9.14 -12.23 13.49
N ARG A 140 10.29 -12.89 13.44
CA ARG A 140 10.44 -14.26 12.92
C ARG A 140 11.28 -15.07 13.89
N ARG A 141 10.94 -16.35 14.07
CA ARG A 141 11.74 -17.25 14.90
C ARG A 141 13.18 -17.35 14.38
N GLY A 142 14.15 -17.19 15.27
CA GLY A 142 15.58 -17.34 14.95
C GLY A 142 16.22 -16.16 14.22
N ALA A 143 15.52 -15.03 14.06
CA ALA A 143 16.06 -13.81 13.48
C ALA A 143 15.76 -12.58 14.37
N PRO A 144 16.59 -11.51 14.30
CA PRO A 144 16.27 -10.25 14.97
C PRO A 144 14.94 -9.65 14.47
N PRO A 145 14.18 -8.95 15.34
CA PRO A 145 13.00 -8.19 14.92
C PRO A 145 13.36 -7.09 13.92
N VAL A 146 12.43 -6.79 13.01
CA VAL A 146 12.60 -5.79 11.95
C VAL A 146 11.51 -4.74 12.05
N SER A 147 11.91 -3.48 12.09
CA SER A 147 11.05 -2.31 12.04
C SER A 147 10.60 -2.03 10.61
N ILE A 148 9.28 -1.89 10.45
CA ILE A 148 8.67 -1.44 9.21
C ILE A 148 7.69 -0.32 9.56
N ASP A 149 7.99 0.88 9.09
CA ASP A 149 7.15 2.04 9.29
C ASP A 149 6.49 2.44 7.97
N TYR A 150 5.22 2.85 8.04
CA TYR A 150 4.41 3.24 6.89
C TYR A 150 4.09 4.72 7.00
N GLU A 151 4.55 5.51 6.04
CA GLU A 151 4.13 6.90 5.91
C GLU A 151 2.83 6.94 5.12
N MET A 152 1.78 7.46 5.75
CA MET A 152 0.44 7.48 5.19
C MET A 152 -0.08 8.91 5.11
N ALA A 153 -0.85 9.20 4.07
CA ALA A 153 -1.55 10.46 3.91
C ALA A 153 -3.04 10.22 3.71
N GLU A 154 -3.85 11.16 4.19
CA GLU A 154 -5.29 11.17 3.93
C GLU A 154 -5.55 11.61 2.49
N GLY A 155 -6.27 10.78 1.74
CA GLY A 155 -6.69 11.04 0.37
C GLY A 155 -8.19 10.85 0.18
N ILE A 156 -8.66 11.08 -1.04
CA ILE A 156 -10.09 10.93 -1.41
C ILE A 156 -10.58 9.49 -1.18
N ALA A 157 -9.71 8.50 -1.36
CA ALA A 157 -9.99 7.09 -1.12
C ALA A 157 -9.78 6.64 0.35
N GLY A 158 -9.51 7.60 1.26
CA GLY A 158 -9.08 7.33 2.64
C GLY A 158 -7.56 7.37 2.79
N TRP A 159 -7.06 6.81 3.88
CA TRP A 159 -5.63 6.77 4.19
C TRP A 159 -4.86 5.83 3.26
N GLN A 160 -3.84 6.35 2.59
CA GLN A 160 -3.00 5.58 1.67
C GLN A 160 -1.52 5.70 2.03
N VAL A 161 -0.79 4.61 1.87
CA VAL A 161 0.67 4.55 2.09
C VAL A 161 1.37 5.22 0.91
N TYR A 162 2.23 6.20 1.20
CA TYR A 162 3.05 6.87 0.19
C TYR A 162 4.56 6.65 0.37
N ASP A 163 4.98 6.02 1.46
CA ASP A 163 6.34 5.51 1.63
C ASP A 163 6.37 4.39 2.68
N VAL A 164 7.36 3.51 2.56
CA VAL A 164 7.64 2.45 3.54
C VAL A 164 9.10 2.60 3.96
N LYS A 165 9.35 2.52 5.26
CA LYS A 165 10.70 2.55 5.83
C LYS A 165 11.00 1.21 6.46
N VAL A 166 12.04 0.52 5.98
CA VAL A 166 12.53 -0.72 6.57
C VAL A 166 13.83 -0.41 7.28
N GLU A 167 13.90 -0.67 8.60
CA GLU A 167 15.06 -0.29 9.42
C GLU A 167 15.43 1.20 9.27
N GLY A 168 14.41 2.06 9.18
CA GLY A 168 14.56 3.50 9.00
C GLY A 168 14.90 3.96 7.58
N VAL A 169 15.14 3.03 6.65
CA VAL A 169 15.50 3.35 5.26
C VAL A 169 14.24 3.39 4.39
N SER A 170 13.98 4.56 3.79
CA SER A 170 12.84 4.81 2.90
C SER A 170 12.98 4.08 1.57
N LEU A 171 11.95 3.33 1.18
CA LEU A 171 11.91 2.65 -0.11
C LEU A 171 11.87 3.65 -1.27
N VAL A 172 11.11 4.73 -1.13
CA VAL A 172 10.92 5.71 -2.22
C VAL A 172 12.16 6.60 -2.39
N LEU A 173 12.74 7.08 -1.29
CA LEU A 173 13.90 7.98 -1.34
C LEU A 173 15.16 7.29 -1.87
N ASN A 174 15.28 5.97 -1.67
CA ASN A 174 16.41 5.18 -2.19
C ASN A 174 16.57 5.28 -3.72
N TYR A 175 15.49 5.54 -4.47
CA TYR A 175 15.56 5.66 -5.92
C TYR A 175 15.89 7.07 -6.42
N ARG A 176 15.78 8.09 -5.56
CA ARG A 176 15.81 9.50 -5.98
C ARG A 176 17.10 9.89 -6.69
N GLU A 177 18.25 9.52 -6.11
CA GLU A 177 19.55 9.86 -6.69
C GLU A 177 19.80 9.15 -8.02
N SER A 178 19.46 7.86 -8.10
CA SER A 178 19.55 7.07 -9.33
C SER A 178 18.67 7.65 -10.44
N PHE A 179 17.42 8.00 -10.12
CA PHE A 179 16.50 8.60 -11.09
C PHE A 179 17.00 9.97 -11.54
N ALA A 180 17.51 10.79 -10.63
CA ALA A 180 18.09 12.08 -10.98
C ALA A 180 19.29 11.93 -11.94
N GLY A 181 20.15 10.94 -11.73
CA GLY A 181 21.26 10.61 -12.62
C GLY A 181 20.80 10.23 -14.02
N VAL A 182 19.82 9.32 -14.13
CA VAL A 182 19.29 8.89 -15.44
C VAL A 182 18.61 10.05 -16.18
N VAL A 183 17.80 10.85 -15.48
CA VAL A 183 17.16 12.02 -16.10
C VAL A 183 18.18 13.06 -16.53
N SER A 184 19.26 13.28 -15.76
CA SER A 184 20.32 14.21 -16.15
C SER A 184 21.06 13.75 -17.41
N ALA A 185 21.16 12.45 -17.65
CA ALA A 185 21.87 11.89 -18.80
C ALA A 185 21.01 11.80 -20.08
N GLY A 186 19.70 11.57 -19.95
CA GLY A 186 18.85 11.29 -21.11
C GLY A 186 17.39 11.71 -21.00
N GLY A 187 17.05 12.55 -20.01
CA GLY A 187 15.69 13.05 -19.81
C GLY A 187 14.72 12.02 -19.24
N ILE A 188 13.43 12.36 -19.27
CA ILE A 188 12.35 11.53 -18.71
C ILE A 188 12.18 10.22 -19.48
N ASP A 189 12.33 10.24 -20.80
CA ASP A 189 12.20 9.03 -21.62
C ASP A 189 13.29 8.01 -21.30
N ALA A 190 14.51 8.45 -20.99
CA ALA A 190 15.57 7.56 -20.52
C ALA A 190 15.22 6.91 -19.17
N LEU A 191 14.57 7.64 -18.25
CA LEU A 191 14.12 7.07 -16.98
C LEU A 191 13.01 6.03 -17.18
N ILE A 192 12.00 6.33 -18.01
CA ILE A 192 10.94 5.39 -18.38
C ILE A 192 11.55 4.12 -18.98
N LYS A 193 12.48 4.28 -19.94
CA LYS A 193 13.17 3.16 -20.57
C LYS A 193 13.95 2.33 -19.54
N ALA A 194 14.71 2.99 -18.66
CA ALA A 194 15.48 2.32 -17.62
C ALA A 194 14.59 1.51 -16.67
N LEU A 195 13.45 2.06 -16.24
CA LEU A 195 12.48 1.34 -15.42
C LEU A 195 11.87 0.15 -16.16
N SER A 196 11.47 0.33 -17.41
CA SER A 196 10.93 -0.75 -18.26
C SER A 196 11.94 -1.89 -18.44
N ASP A 197 13.20 -1.55 -18.73
CA ASP A 197 14.28 -2.53 -18.88
C ASP A 197 14.56 -3.26 -17.56
N LYS A 198 14.59 -2.52 -16.44
CA LYS A 198 14.75 -3.11 -15.11
C LYS A 198 13.61 -4.06 -14.77
N ASN A 199 12.37 -3.68 -15.07
CA ASN A 199 11.20 -4.54 -14.86
C ASN A 199 11.32 -5.85 -15.63
N ARG A 200 11.80 -5.83 -16.88
CA ARG A 200 12.06 -7.06 -17.66
C ARG A 200 13.18 -7.92 -17.07
N GLN A 201 14.14 -7.32 -16.37
CA GLN A 201 15.26 -8.02 -15.73
C GLN A 201 14.92 -8.60 -14.35
N VAL A 202 14.13 -7.91 -13.52
CA VAL A 202 13.74 -8.37 -12.17
C VAL A 202 12.97 -9.69 -12.22
N GLY A 203 12.35 -10.04 -13.36
CA GLY A 203 11.81 -11.38 -13.61
C GLY A 203 12.85 -12.52 -13.62
N LYS A 204 14.16 -12.23 -13.52
CA LYS A 204 15.27 -13.19 -13.49
C LYS A 204 15.91 -13.38 -12.10
N GLY A 205 15.38 -12.74 -11.07
CA GLY A 205 15.88 -12.82 -9.69
C GLY A 205 15.89 -11.46 -8.98
N PRO A 206 15.92 -11.45 -7.64
CA PRO A 206 15.78 -10.21 -6.88
C PRO A 206 16.92 -9.23 -7.12
N ASP A 207 16.59 -7.93 -7.18
CA ASP A 207 17.58 -6.88 -7.08
C ASP A 207 18.13 -6.83 -5.65
N ALA A 208 19.34 -7.37 -5.48
CA ALA A 208 19.99 -7.49 -4.17
C ALA A 208 20.18 -6.14 -3.45
N ALA A 209 20.22 -5.01 -4.18
CA ALA A 209 20.33 -3.68 -3.58
C ALA A 209 18.99 -3.18 -3.03
N ALA A 210 17.89 -3.42 -3.75
CA ALA A 210 16.54 -3.05 -3.31
C ALA A 210 16.00 -3.99 -2.24
N LEU A 211 16.47 -5.24 -2.25
CA LEU A 211 16.21 -6.17 -1.17
C LEU A 211 17.25 -6.14 -0.07
N ALA A 212 18.32 -5.34 -0.11
CA ALA A 212 19.35 -5.39 0.95
C ALA A 212 18.79 -5.33 2.38
N PRO A 213 17.79 -4.46 2.71
CA PRO A 213 17.17 -4.47 4.03
C PRO A 213 16.40 -5.77 4.33
N VAL A 214 15.83 -6.41 3.31
CA VAL A 214 15.03 -7.64 3.40
C VAL A 214 15.89 -8.91 3.36
N LEU A 215 16.93 -8.96 2.53
CA LEU A 215 17.85 -10.08 2.30
C LEU A 215 18.90 -10.19 3.41
N MET A 216 19.26 -9.08 4.07
CA MET A 216 20.03 -9.11 5.33
C MET A 216 19.30 -9.91 6.43
N ILE A 217 17.96 -10.02 6.35
CA ILE A 217 17.13 -10.84 7.26
C ILE A 217 17.26 -12.34 6.93
N TYR A 218 17.56 -12.71 5.67
CA TYR A 218 17.61 -14.09 5.20
C TYR A 218 19.03 -14.68 5.12
N SER A 219 20.11 -13.88 5.18
CA SER A 219 21.48 -14.38 4.93
C SER A 219 22.21 -14.96 6.16
N VAL A 220 21.67 -14.84 7.37
CA VAL A 220 22.24 -15.49 8.57
C VAL A 220 21.66 -16.90 8.73
N GLY A 221 22.06 -17.83 7.86
CA GLY A 221 21.58 -19.21 7.93
C GLY A 221 22.41 -20.28 7.20
N THR A 222 23.37 -19.92 6.34
CA THR A 222 24.17 -20.89 5.60
C THR A 222 25.66 -20.73 5.85
N ARG A 223 26.07 -21.02 7.09
CA ARG A 223 27.44 -21.46 7.35
C ARG A 223 27.39 -22.69 8.25
N GLY A 224 27.13 -23.84 7.62
CA GLY A 224 27.28 -25.14 8.28
C GLY A 224 28.75 -25.39 8.65
N PRO A 225 29.03 -26.17 9.71
CA PRO A 225 30.39 -26.46 10.11
C PRO A 225 31.06 -27.38 9.08
N LYS A 226 32.35 -27.12 8.81
CA LYS A 226 33.25 -28.10 8.18
C LYS A 226 33.60 -29.18 9.20
#